data_AF-A0A7J8WHH6-F1
#
_entry.id   AF-A0A7J8WHH6-F1
#
_cell.length_a   1.000
_cell.length_b   1.000
_cell.length_c   1.000
_cell.angle_alpha   90.00
_cell.angle_beta   90.00
_cell.angle_gamma   90.00
#
_symmetry.space_group_name_H-M   'P 1'
#
loop_
_entity.id
_entity.type
_entity.pdbx_description
1 polymer ?
#
loop_
_entity_poly.entity_id
_entity_poly.type
_entity_poly.pdbx_seq_one_letter_code
_entity_poly.pdbx_strand_id
1 'polypeptide(L)'
;MTKQLTGKRDDTALHSAARAGNLAAVKEILTGIEEDALKEQLAKQNQSGETALYVAAEYGYVDLVKEMINYYDLVNAGIKARNGFDALHIAAKQGDLGMFPTPELSVFGFLEVKMRFSRVTLVADILKVLLAAHPELAMTVDLSNTTALHTAATQGHIENVKFLLEVGSSLAIIARSNGKTPLHSAARNGHLDVVKALLACEPGIAPRIDKKGQTALHMAVKGQSLAVVEELIRVNPLSMINMVDTKGNTSLHIATRKGRAQVNHSYFEFINQFSHLCLSAN
;
A
#
# COMPACT_ATOMS: atom_id res chain seq x y z
N MET A 1 21.85 17.25 -25.63
CA MET A 1 20.80 16.47 -26.30
C MET A 1 20.00 15.72 -25.24
N THR A 2 18.84 16.25 -24.88
CA THR A 2 17.90 15.63 -23.95
C THR A 2 17.32 14.38 -24.60
N LYS A 3 17.70 13.20 -24.12
CA LYS A 3 17.03 11.95 -24.48
C LYS A 3 15.55 12.09 -24.15
N GLN A 4 14.70 12.07 -25.17
CA GLN A 4 13.26 11.91 -25.00
C GLN A 4 13.05 10.62 -24.21
N LEU A 5 12.43 10.72 -23.02
CA LEU A 5 11.80 9.58 -22.36
C LEU A 5 10.86 8.97 -23.40
N THR A 6 11.22 7.79 -23.93
CA THR A 6 10.48 7.16 -25.02
C THR A 6 9.04 6.96 -24.57
N GLY A 7 8.11 7.69 -25.18
CA GLY A 7 6.68 7.55 -24.89
C GLY A 7 6.28 6.07 -24.97
N LYS A 8 5.42 5.62 -24.06
CA LYS A 8 4.81 4.30 -24.20
C LYS A 8 3.89 4.34 -25.42
N ARG A 9 3.62 3.17 -26.02
CA ARG A 9 2.70 3.07 -27.15
C ARG A 9 1.33 3.61 -26.73
N ASP A 10 0.73 4.41 -27.62
CA ASP A 10 -0.54 5.11 -27.41
C ASP A 10 -0.53 6.18 -26.30
N ASP A 11 0.66 6.66 -25.86
CA ASP A 11 0.74 7.84 -24.99
C ASP A 11 0.20 9.07 -25.75
N THR A 12 -0.84 9.71 -25.20
CA THR A 12 -1.28 11.04 -25.67
C THR A 12 -0.23 12.11 -25.33
N ALA A 13 -0.41 13.32 -25.87
CA ALA A 13 0.42 14.47 -25.47
C ALA A 13 0.40 14.70 -23.95
N LEU A 14 -0.76 14.49 -23.31
CA LEU A 14 -0.91 14.63 -21.86
C LEU A 14 -0.13 13.54 -21.10
N HIS A 15 -0.11 12.29 -21.59
CA HIS A 15 0.73 11.23 -20.99
C HIS A 15 2.22 11.56 -21.10
N SER A 16 2.66 12.04 -22.27
CA SER A 16 4.06 12.38 -22.51
C SER A 16 4.50 13.55 -21.63
N ALA A 17 3.66 14.58 -21.49
CA ALA A 17 3.91 15.72 -20.61
C ALA A 17 3.94 15.27 -19.13
N ALA A 18 3.02 14.38 -18.72
CA ALA A 18 3.00 13.85 -17.36
C ALA A 18 4.22 12.99 -17.04
N ARG A 19 4.67 12.14 -17.98
CA ARG A 19 5.88 11.31 -17.83
C ARG A 19 7.15 12.15 -17.71
N ALA A 20 7.20 13.26 -18.44
CA ALA A 20 8.30 14.22 -18.39
C ALA A 20 8.26 15.13 -17.15
N GLY A 21 7.19 15.10 -16.34
CA GLY A 21 7.00 16.02 -15.21
C GLY A 21 6.85 17.48 -15.65
N ASN A 22 6.47 17.73 -16.91
CA ASN A 22 6.41 19.07 -17.45
C ASN A 22 5.08 19.75 -17.09
N LEU A 23 5.06 20.43 -15.94
CA LEU A 23 3.89 21.14 -15.43
C LEU A 23 3.36 22.21 -16.40
N ALA A 24 4.25 22.96 -17.06
CA ALA A 24 3.85 24.00 -18.00
C ALA A 24 3.08 23.42 -19.20
N ALA A 25 3.62 22.35 -19.80
CA ALA A 25 2.97 21.66 -20.90
C ALA A 25 1.63 21.02 -20.49
N VAL A 26 1.54 20.44 -19.29
CA VAL A 26 0.28 19.91 -18.78
C VAL A 26 -0.77 21.00 -18.60
N LYS A 27 -0.41 22.15 -18.00
CA LYS A 27 -1.33 23.28 -17.87
C LYS A 27 -1.82 23.79 -19.23
N GLU A 28 -0.89 24.00 -20.16
CA GLU A 28 -1.22 24.44 -21.52
C GLU A 28 -2.23 23.50 -22.19
N ILE A 29 -1.96 22.19 -22.14
CA ILE A 29 -2.87 21.17 -22.69
C ILE A 29 -4.24 21.21 -22.00
N LEU A 30 -4.29 21.27 -20.68
CA LEU A 30 -5.56 21.20 -19.94
C LEU A 30 -6.41 22.48 -20.08
N THR A 31 -5.77 23.64 -20.19
CA THR A 31 -6.49 24.92 -20.39
C THR A 31 -6.87 25.19 -21.84
N GLY A 32 -6.20 24.56 -22.80
CA GLY A 32 -6.43 24.76 -24.24
C GLY A 32 -7.53 23.87 -24.82
N ILE A 33 -8.17 23.01 -24.02
CA ILE A 33 -9.21 22.07 -24.47
C ILE A 33 -10.58 22.59 -24.04
N GLU A 34 -11.56 22.50 -24.94
CA GLU A 34 -12.97 22.79 -24.63
C GLU A 34 -13.51 21.83 -23.57
N GLU A 35 -14.37 22.31 -22.66
CA GLU A 35 -14.85 21.52 -21.51
C GLU A 35 -15.46 20.16 -21.90
N ASP A 36 -16.20 20.11 -23.02
CA ASP A 36 -16.83 18.88 -23.51
C ASP A 36 -15.82 17.83 -23.96
N ALA A 37 -14.68 18.26 -24.53
CA ALA A 37 -13.61 17.36 -24.96
C ALA A 37 -12.62 17.03 -23.84
N LEU A 38 -12.57 17.84 -22.78
CA LEU A 38 -11.64 17.66 -21.67
C LEU A 38 -11.86 16.32 -20.97
N LYS A 39 -13.11 15.96 -20.66
CA LYS A 39 -13.44 14.69 -20.00
C LYS A 39 -12.93 13.48 -20.78
N GLU A 40 -13.14 13.46 -22.10
CA GLU A 40 -12.64 12.39 -22.96
C GLU A 40 -11.11 12.32 -22.92
N GLN A 41 -10.44 13.47 -22.97
CA GLN A 41 -8.98 13.53 -22.94
C GLN A 41 -8.39 13.04 -21.61
N LEU A 42 -9.02 13.39 -20.48
CA LEU A 42 -8.60 12.95 -19.14
C LEU A 42 -8.79 11.44 -18.93
N ALA A 43 -9.81 10.87 -19.59
CA ALA A 43 -10.15 9.45 -19.53
C ALA A 43 -9.31 8.56 -20.46
N LYS A 44 -8.61 9.14 -21.45
CA LYS A 44 -7.81 8.36 -22.41
C LYS A 44 -6.73 7.56 -21.69
N GLN A 45 -6.64 6.29 -22.08
CA GLN A 45 -5.67 5.35 -21.55
C GLN A 45 -4.66 4.98 -22.64
N ASN A 46 -3.38 4.88 -22.28
CA ASN A 46 -2.35 4.34 -23.17
C ASN A 46 -2.47 2.81 -23.34
N GLN A 47 -1.54 2.17 -24.05
CA GLN A 47 -1.57 0.72 -24.26
C GLN A 47 -1.55 -0.09 -22.95
N SER A 48 -1.00 0.46 -21.86
CA SER A 48 -0.98 -0.18 -20.54
C SER A 48 -2.24 0.09 -19.71
N GLY A 49 -3.21 0.85 -20.25
CA GLY A 49 -4.38 1.29 -19.51
C GLY A 49 -4.12 2.51 -18.62
N GLU A 50 -2.93 3.10 -18.66
CA GLU A 50 -2.57 4.18 -17.74
C GLU A 50 -3.22 5.47 -18.23
N THR A 51 -3.79 6.27 -17.33
CA THR A 51 -4.16 7.67 -17.60
C THR A 51 -2.98 8.59 -17.32
N ALA A 52 -3.05 9.84 -17.77
CA ALA A 52 -1.98 10.80 -17.47
C ALA A 52 -1.85 11.07 -15.95
N LEU A 53 -2.96 11.09 -15.20
CA LEU A 53 -2.94 11.19 -13.74
C LEU A 53 -2.26 9.99 -13.07
N TYR A 54 -2.53 8.78 -13.58
CA TYR A 54 -1.84 7.56 -13.14
C TYR A 54 -0.33 7.69 -13.35
N VAL A 55 0.08 8.14 -14.54
CA VAL A 55 1.51 8.33 -14.87
C VAL A 55 2.15 9.38 -13.96
N ALA A 56 1.49 10.51 -13.71
CA ALA A 56 2.00 11.53 -12.80
C ALA A 56 2.20 10.98 -11.37
N ALA A 57 1.25 10.17 -10.88
CA ALA A 57 1.37 9.48 -9.59
C ALA A 57 2.46 8.40 -9.59
N GLU A 58 2.65 7.67 -10.69
CA GLU A 58 3.70 6.65 -10.87
C GLU A 58 5.11 7.24 -10.89
N TYR A 59 5.27 8.49 -11.31
CA TYR A 59 6.58 9.15 -11.31
C TYR A 59 6.81 10.03 -10.07
N GLY A 60 5.83 10.11 -9.16
CA GLY A 60 6.00 10.85 -7.91
C GLY A 60 5.94 12.37 -8.07
N TYR A 61 5.35 12.89 -9.15
CA TYR A 61 5.29 14.34 -9.41
C TYR A 61 4.15 15.01 -8.63
N VAL A 62 4.40 15.35 -7.36
CA VAL A 62 3.40 15.92 -6.44
C VAL A 62 2.73 17.18 -6.98
N ASP A 63 3.51 18.18 -7.39
CA ASP A 63 2.96 19.46 -7.89
C ASP A 63 2.14 19.26 -9.16
N LEU A 64 2.55 18.30 -9.99
CA LEU A 64 1.84 17.94 -11.20
C LEU A 64 0.49 17.29 -10.87
N VAL A 65 0.48 16.30 -9.97
CA VAL A 65 -0.78 15.66 -9.53
C VAL A 65 -1.71 16.68 -8.88
N LYS A 66 -1.15 17.59 -8.06
CA LYS A 66 -1.92 18.66 -7.40
C LYS A 66 -2.57 19.61 -8.38
N GLU A 67 -1.90 19.92 -9.50
CA GLU A 67 -2.51 20.69 -10.57
C GLU A 67 -3.59 19.87 -11.29
N MET A 68 -3.23 18.66 -11.74
CA MET A 68 -4.06 17.83 -12.61
C MET A 68 -5.37 17.45 -11.93
N ILE A 69 -5.35 17.09 -10.63
CA ILE A 69 -6.52 16.57 -9.93
C ILE A 69 -7.69 17.58 -9.89
N ASN A 70 -7.43 18.88 -10.05
CA ASN A 70 -8.47 19.91 -10.12
C ASN A 70 -9.35 19.78 -11.37
N TYR A 71 -8.87 19.10 -12.41
CA TYR A 71 -9.61 18.87 -13.66
C TYR A 71 -10.31 17.51 -13.70
N TYR A 72 -9.91 16.58 -12.83
CA TYR A 72 -10.46 15.23 -12.79
C TYR A 72 -11.68 15.19 -11.86
N ASP A 73 -12.78 14.61 -12.34
CA ASP A 73 -13.85 14.15 -11.45
C ASP A 73 -13.52 12.76 -10.87
N LEU A 74 -14.37 12.29 -9.94
CA LEU A 74 -14.20 10.99 -9.28
C LEU A 74 -14.12 9.84 -10.29
N VAL A 75 -14.92 9.89 -11.36
CA VAL A 75 -14.98 8.83 -12.37
C VAL A 75 -13.64 8.71 -13.09
N ASN A 76 -13.10 9.83 -13.56
CA ASN A 76 -11.84 9.86 -14.30
C ASN A 76 -10.63 9.62 -13.39
N ALA A 77 -10.65 10.12 -12.15
CA ALA A 77 -9.58 9.90 -11.19
C ALA A 77 -9.47 8.43 -10.75
N GLY A 78 -10.60 7.72 -10.74
CA GLY A 78 -10.71 6.30 -10.40
C GLY A 78 -10.49 5.33 -11.56
N ILE A 79 -10.09 5.81 -12.75
CA ILE A 79 -9.82 4.93 -13.90
C ILE A 79 -8.62 4.03 -13.59
N LYS A 80 -8.81 2.73 -13.83
CA LYS A 80 -7.83 1.69 -13.54
C LYS A 80 -7.04 1.32 -14.78
N ALA A 81 -5.73 1.21 -14.62
CA ALA A 81 -4.85 0.62 -15.62
C ALA A 81 -5.07 -0.88 -15.77
N ARG A 82 -4.42 -1.50 -16.76
CA ARG A 82 -4.57 -2.95 -17.04
C ARG A 82 -4.13 -3.85 -15.89
N ASN A 83 -3.28 -3.34 -15.00
CA ASN A 83 -2.91 -4.03 -13.76
C ASN A 83 -3.98 -3.90 -12.65
N GLY A 84 -5.09 -3.20 -12.91
CA GLY A 84 -6.21 -3.01 -12.00
C GLY A 84 -6.06 -1.83 -11.05
N PHE A 85 -4.96 -1.08 -11.09
CA PHE A 85 -4.70 0.04 -10.18
C PHE A 85 -5.10 1.38 -10.79
N ASP A 86 -5.67 2.25 -9.99
CA ASP A 86 -5.82 3.69 -10.29
C ASP A 86 -4.63 4.48 -9.72
N ALA A 87 -4.66 5.82 -9.88
CA ALA A 87 -3.63 6.71 -9.37
C ALA A 87 -3.46 6.63 -7.83
N LEU A 88 -4.54 6.39 -7.08
CA LEU A 88 -4.49 6.29 -5.63
C LEU A 88 -3.78 5.01 -5.18
N HIS A 89 -4.06 3.88 -5.82
CA HIS A 89 -3.34 2.61 -5.56
C HIS A 89 -1.85 2.77 -5.81
N ILE A 90 -1.47 3.50 -6.86
CA ILE A 90 -0.06 3.79 -7.15
C ILE A 90 0.56 4.68 -6.09
N ALA A 91 -0.11 5.77 -5.70
CA ALA A 91 0.36 6.64 -4.61
C ALA A 91 0.55 5.85 -3.30
N ALA A 92 -0.39 4.94 -2.98
CA ALA A 92 -0.31 4.07 -1.82
C ALA A 92 0.84 3.06 -1.90
N LYS A 93 1.22 2.63 -3.11
CA LYS A 93 2.34 1.72 -3.36
C LYS A 93 3.70 2.38 -3.19
N GLN A 94 3.84 3.66 -3.55
CA GLN A 94 5.16 4.31 -3.56
C GLN A 94 5.69 4.58 -2.15
N GLY A 95 4.87 5.05 -1.20
CA GLY A 95 5.32 5.33 0.19
C GLY A 95 6.61 6.13 0.29
N ASP A 96 7.29 6.11 1.45
CA ASP A 96 8.54 6.88 1.71
C ASP A 96 9.75 6.37 0.91
N LEU A 97 9.63 6.36 -0.42
CA LEU A 97 10.75 6.20 -1.34
C LEU A 97 11.55 7.49 -1.34
N GLY A 98 12.49 7.59 -0.40
CA GLY A 98 13.72 8.31 -0.66
C GLY A 98 14.39 7.69 -1.88
N MET A 99 14.07 8.20 -3.07
CA MET A 99 14.73 7.98 -4.35
C MET A 99 15.27 6.55 -4.57
N PHE A 100 14.57 5.73 -5.35
CA PHE A 100 15.31 4.85 -6.25
C PHE A 100 15.60 5.63 -7.53
N PRO A 101 16.84 5.54 -8.05
CA PRO A 101 17.18 6.19 -9.29
C PRO A 101 16.29 5.59 -10.37
N THR A 102 15.83 6.45 -11.26
CA THR A 102 15.40 6.02 -12.58
C THR A 102 16.42 5.02 -13.14
N PRO A 103 16.01 4.01 -13.94
CA PRO A 103 16.93 3.03 -14.50
C PRO A 103 17.78 3.67 -15.60
N GLU A 104 18.70 4.55 -15.23
CA GLU A 104 19.78 5.12 -16.04
C GLU A 104 20.75 5.84 -15.08
N LEU A 105 21.54 5.09 -14.30
CA LEU A 105 22.80 5.56 -13.69
C LEU A 105 23.61 4.35 -13.18
N SER A 106 23.88 3.40 -14.08
CA SER A 106 25.11 2.64 -13.97
C SER A 106 26.23 3.48 -14.56
N VAL A 107 27.33 3.59 -13.80
CA VAL A 107 28.64 4.13 -14.18
C VAL A 107 28.76 5.66 -14.29
N PHE A 108 28.99 6.35 -13.19
CA PHE A 108 30.20 7.16 -12.94
C PHE A 108 30.10 7.95 -11.62
N GLY A 109 31.16 7.87 -10.81
CA GLY A 109 31.57 8.98 -9.94
C GLY A 109 30.86 9.13 -8.59
N PHE A 110 31.36 8.42 -7.59
CA PHE A 110 31.48 8.97 -6.23
C PHE A 110 32.12 10.37 -6.31
N LEU A 111 31.40 11.46 -5.98
CA LEU A 111 31.82 12.56 -5.09
C LEU A 111 30.76 13.69 -5.04
N GLU A 112 30.36 14.02 -3.81
CA GLU A 112 29.75 15.27 -3.33
C GLU A 112 28.95 16.19 -4.28
N VAL A 113 27.62 16.11 -4.15
CA VAL A 113 26.81 17.33 -4.04
C VAL A 113 25.76 17.11 -2.94
N LYS A 114 26.16 17.39 -1.69
CA LYS A 114 25.26 17.50 -0.54
C LYS A 114 24.57 18.87 -0.60
N MET A 115 23.72 19.09 -1.61
CA MET A 115 22.91 20.30 -1.73
C MET A 115 21.64 20.16 -0.89
N ARG A 116 21.64 20.86 0.24
CA ARG A 116 20.49 21.35 1.03
C ARG A 116 19.10 20.98 0.50
N PHE A 117 18.56 19.84 0.96
CA PHE A 117 17.12 19.70 1.20
C PHE A 117 16.92 19.26 2.64
N SER A 118 16.71 20.23 3.52
CA SER A 118 15.97 20.04 4.75
C SER A 118 14.49 19.84 4.40
N ARG A 119 14.10 18.63 3.97
CA ARG A 119 12.72 18.13 3.88
C ARG A 119 12.73 16.61 3.98
N VAL A 120 12.68 16.12 5.21
CA VAL A 120 11.93 14.89 5.50
C VAL A 120 10.47 15.20 5.14
N THR A 121 9.74 14.30 4.48
CA THR A 121 8.36 14.40 3.95
C THR A 121 8.18 14.97 2.54
N LEU A 122 8.14 14.11 1.51
CA LEU A 122 7.66 14.47 0.16
C LEU A 122 6.86 13.38 -0.58
N VAL A 123 6.65 12.17 -0.02
CA VAL A 123 6.03 11.05 -0.80
C VAL A 123 4.65 10.62 -0.28
N ALA A 124 4.29 11.01 0.95
CA ALA A 124 2.90 10.92 1.43
C ALA A 124 1.97 11.95 0.74
N ASP A 125 2.52 12.89 -0.03
CA ASP A 125 1.77 14.04 -0.52
C ASP A 125 0.82 13.70 -1.66
N ILE A 126 1.16 12.78 -2.58
CA ILE A 126 0.26 12.42 -3.69
C ILE A 126 -1.01 11.77 -3.17
N LEU A 127 -0.88 10.80 -2.26
CA LEU A 127 -2.01 10.14 -1.63
C LEU A 127 -2.93 11.16 -0.94
N LYS A 128 -2.34 12.10 -0.18
CA LYS A 128 -3.05 13.18 0.50
C LYS A 128 -3.72 14.14 -0.48
N VAL A 129 -3.04 14.52 -1.56
CA VAL A 129 -3.56 15.41 -2.61
C VAL A 129 -4.78 14.78 -3.30
N LEU A 130 -4.67 13.50 -3.69
CA LEU A 130 -5.76 12.77 -4.33
C LEU A 130 -6.98 12.67 -3.40
N LEU A 131 -6.77 12.33 -2.13
CA LEU A 131 -7.86 12.19 -1.15
C LEU A 131 -8.40 13.51 -0.61
N ALA A 132 -7.62 14.60 -0.66
CA ALA A 132 -8.12 15.93 -0.36
C ALA A 132 -9.07 16.44 -1.46
N ALA A 133 -8.80 16.08 -2.72
CA ALA A 133 -9.67 16.42 -3.84
C ALA A 133 -10.90 15.49 -3.92
N HIS A 134 -10.69 14.17 -3.77
CA HIS A 134 -11.72 13.14 -3.89
C HIS A 134 -11.57 12.07 -2.80
N PRO A 135 -12.10 12.29 -1.58
CA PRO A 135 -12.02 11.34 -0.48
C PRO A 135 -12.59 9.96 -0.81
N GLU A 136 -13.58 9.90 -1.70
CA GLU A 136 -14.25 8.67 -2.15
C GLU A 136 -13.31 7.71 -2.87
N LEU A 137 -12.18 8.21 -3.41
CA LEU A 137 -11.14 7.35 -3.99
C LEU A 137 -10.60 6.34 -2.97
N ALA A 138 -10.65 6.62 -1.67
CA ALA A 138 -10.20 5.68 -0.63
C ALA A 138 -10.94 4.33 -0.67
N MET A 139 -12.17 4.32 -1.20
CA MET A 139 -13.02 3.14 -1.33
C MET A 139 -12.88 2.44 -2.68
N THR A 140 -12.05 2.94 -3.60
CA THR A 140 -11.81 2.24 -4.88
C THR A 140 -11.05 0.94 -4.65
N VAL A 141 -11.30 -0.02 -5.53
CA VAL A 141 -10.72 -1.35 -5.45
C VAL A 141 -10.28 -1.87 -6.81
N ASP A 142 -9.19 -2.63 -6.85
CA ASP A 142 -8.79 -3.38 -8.05
C ASP A 142 -9.72 -4.58 -8.33
N LEU A 143 -9.41 -5.34 -9.41
CA LEU A 143 -10.15 -6.56 -9.78
C LEU A 143 -10.12 -7.67 -8.72
N SER A 144 -9.19 -7.61 -7.76
CA SER A 144 -9.07 -8.52 -6.63
C SER A 144 -9.66 -7.95 -5.33
N ASN A 145 -10.46 -6.89 -5.42
CA ASN A 145 -11.01 -6.16 -4.29
C ASN A 145 -9.92 -5.60 -3.34
N THR A 146 -8.76 -5.25 -3.89
CA THR A 146 -7.62 -4.66 -3.17
C THR A 146 -7.85 -3.15 -3.10
N THR A 147 -7.80 -2.57 -1.90
CA THR A 147 -7.85 -1.11 -1.70
C THR A 147 -6.46 -0.50 -1.67
N ALA A 148 -6.38 0.84 -1.69
CA ALA A 148 -5.15 1.58 -1.40
C ALA A 148 -4.52 1.16 -0.04
N LEU A 149 -5.33 0.95 1.00
CA LEU A 149 -4.84 0.51 2.32
C LEU A 149 -4.18 -0.87 2.28
N HIS A 150 -4.73 -1.82 1.52
CA HIS A 150 -4.07 -3.12 1.32
C HIS A 150 -2.70 -2.96 0.66
N THR A 151 -2.59 -2.04 -0.30
CA THR A 151 -1.35 -1.77 -1.03
C THR A 151 -0.32 -1.16 -0.09
N ALA A 152 -0.66 -0.10 0.65
CA ALA A 152 0.22 0.52 1.66
C ALA A 152 0.64 -0.49 2.74
N ALA A 153 -0.30 -1.30 3.24
CA ALA A 153 -0.02 -2.32 4.25
C ALA A 153 0.85 -3.48 3.73
N THR A 154 0.79 -3.80 2.44
CA THR A 154 1.66 -4.79 1.81
C THR A 154 3.09 -4.28 1.69
N GLN A 155 3.26 -2.98 1.41
CA GLN A 155 4.56 -2.34 1.24
C GLN A 155 5.21 -1.88 2.56
N GLY A 156 4.43 -1.75 3.64
CA GLY A 156 4.95 -1.33 4.96
C GLY A 156 4.94 0.17 5.17
N HIS A 157 4.22 0.91 4.33
CA HIS A 157 4.21 2.38 4.32
C HIS A 157 3.33 2.93 5.43
N ILE A 158 3.88 2.98 6.64
CA ILE A 158 3.15 3.31 7.87
C ILE A 158 2.43 4.66 7.81
N GLU A 159 3.05 5.70 7.25
CA GLU A 159 2.43 7.03 7.18
C GLU A 159 1.22 7.05 6.24
N ASN A 160 1.28 6.31 5.12
CA ASN A 160 0.12 6.12 4.24
C ASN A 160 -0.97 5.30 4.92
N VAL A 161 -0.60 4.28 5.70
CA VAL A 161 -1.55 3.46 6.47
C VAL A 161 -2.29 4.32 7.49
N LYS A 162 -1.58 5.09 8.32
CA LYS A 162 -2.18 5.99 9.31
C LYS A 162 -3.13 6.98 8.65
N PHE A 163 -2.69 7.65 7.59
CA PHE A 163 -3.52 8.61 6.88
C PHE A 163 -4.78 7.98 6.29
N LEU A 164 -4.69 6.81 5.67
CA LEU A 164 -5.87 6.11 5.15
C LEU A 164 -6.84 5.72 6.26
N LEU A 165 -6.35 5.29 7.42
CA LEU A 165 -7.18 4.98 8.59
C LEU A 165 -7.84 6.23 9.20
N GLU A 166 -7.19 7.38 9.13
CA GLU A 166 -7.78 8.68 9.50
C GLU A 166 -8.91 9.08 8.54
N VAL A 167 -8.75 8.82 7.23
CA VAL A 167 -9.79 9.05 6.22
C VAL A 167 -10.99 8.12 6.46
N GLY A 168 -10.74 6.87 6.85
CA GLY A 168 -11.81 5.94 7.21
C GLY A 168 -11.29 4.67 7.86
N SER A 169 -11.56 4.49 9.15
CA SER A 169 -11.19 3.27 9.90
C SER A 169 -11.82 2.00 9.33
N SER A 170 -12.99 2.11 8.70
CA SER A 170 -13.69 1.01 8.02
C SER A 170 -12.88 0.38 6.88
N LEU A 171 -11.87 1.07 6.34
CA LEU A 171 -10.96 0.49 5.34
C LEU A 171 -10.20 -0.73 5.90
N ALA A 172 -9.93 -0.77 7.22
CA ALA A 172 -9.20 -1.86 7.86
C ALA A 172 -9.94 -3.21 7.78
N ILE A 173 -11.28 -3.17 7.69
CA ILE A 173 -12.14 -4.36 7.67
C ILE A 173 -12.46 -4.86 6.26
N ILE A 174 -12.17 -4.08 5.22
CA ILE A 174 -12.41 -4.49 3.82
C ILE A 174 -11.48 -5.65 3.49
N ALA A 175 -12.04 -6.71 2.91
CA ALA A 175 -11.29 -7.90 2.54
C ALA A 175 -11.17 -8.01 1.02
N ARG A 176 -10.00 -8.46 0.56
CA ARG A 176 -9.78 -8.84 -0.84
C ARG A 176 -10.68 -10.01 -1.25
N SER A 177 -10.73 -10.30 -2.55
CA SER A 177 -11.47 -11.42 -3.11
C SER A 177 -11.08 -12.79 -2.52
N ASN A 178 -9.90 -12.92 -1.92
CA ASN A 178 -9.44 -14.12 -1.21
C ASN A 178 -9.69 -14.09 0.32
N GLY A 179 -10.43 -13.11 0.82
CA GLY A 179 -10.75 -12.92 2.25
C GLY A 179 -9.65 -12.24 3.08
N LYS A 180 -8.50 -11.89 2.48
CA LYS A 180 -7.41 -11.24 3.22
C LYS A 180 -7.73 -9.77 3.47
N THR A 181 -7.59 -9.36 4.72
CA THR A 181 -7.61 -7.94 5.15
C THR A 181 -6.21 -7.31 5.03
N PRO A 182 -6.05 -5.99 5.19
CA PRO A 182 -4.74 -5.34 5.25
C PRO A 182 -3.82 -5.93 6.32
N LEU A 183 -4.37 -6.36 7.47
CA LEU A 183 -3.61 -7.00 8.54
C LEU A 183 -2.95 -8.30 8.08
N HIS A 184 -3.63 -9.11 7.26
CA HIS A 184 -3.04 -10.34 6.72
C HIS A 184 -1.82 -10.04 5.84
N SER A 185 -1.89 -8.98 5.03
CA SER A 185 -0.79 -8.55 4.16
C SER A 185 0.38 -7.99 4.97
N ALA A 186 0.12 -7.09 5.92
CA ALA A 186 1.15 -6.53 6.80
C ALA A 186 1.86 -7.63 7.61
N ALA A 187 1.07 -8.55 8.18
CA ALA A 187 1.60 -9.65 8.96
C ALA A 187 2.48 -10.59 8.13
N ARG A 188 2.04 -10.94 6.91
CA ARG A 188 2.83 -11.79 5.99
C ARG A 188 4.16 -11.17 5.60
N ASN A 189 4.20 -9.86 5.44
CA ASN A 189 5.42 -9.14 5.01
C ASN A 189 6.26 -8.63 6.20
N GLY A 190 5.82 -8.85 7.43
CA GLY A 190 6.61 -8.55 8.63
C GLY A 190 6.59 -7.07 9.07
N HIS A 191 5.64 -6.28 8.57
CA HIS A 191 5.55 -4.84 8.84
C HIS A 191 4.94 -4.56 10.20
N LEU A 192 5.76 -4.62 11.26
CA LEU A 192 5.32 -4.52 12.66
C LEU A 192 4.54 -3.23 12.96
N ASP A 193 5.04 -2.09 12.51
CA ASP A 193 4.40 -0.80 12.83
C ASP A 193 3.02 -0.68 12.16
N VAL A 194 2.88 -1.22 10.95
CA VAL A 194 1.59 -1.31 10.25
C VAL A 194 0.65 -2.26 10.99
N VAL A 195 1.14 -3.41 11.46
CA VAL A 195 0.35 -4.35 12.27
C VAL A 195 -0.17 -3.66 13.53
N LYS A 196 0.70 -2.95 14.26
CA LYS A 196 0.31 -2.19 15.46
C LYS A 196 -0.74 -1.12 15.14
N ALA A 197 -0.55 -0.35 14.07
CA ALA A 197 -1.50 0.70 13.68
C ALA A 197 -2.88 0.13 13.32
N LEU A 198 -2.91 -0.98 12.56
CA LEU A 198 -4.17 -1.64 12.19
C LEU A 198 -4.89 -2.23 13.41
N LEU A 199 -4.16 -2.85 14.34
CA LEU A 199 -4.74 -3.40 15.58
C LEU A 199 -5.20 -2.31 16.55
N ALA A 200 -4.47 -1.19 16.62
CA ALA A 200 -4.89 -0.04 17.43
C ALA A 200 -6.17 0.61 16.89
N CYS A 201 -6.30 0.66 15.56
CA CYS A 201 -7.50 1.21 14.91
C CYS A 201 -8.72 0.30 15.02
N GLU A 202 -8.53 -1.01 14.81
CA GLU A 202 -9.63 -1.99 14.85
C GLU A 202 -9.14 -3.32 15.44
N PRO A 203 -9.15 -3.49 16.77
CA PRO A 203 -8.70 -4.72 17.43
C PRO A 203 -9.46 -5.98 16.96
N GLY A 204 -10.73 -5.80 16.58
CA GLY A 204 -11.62 -6.87 16.12
C GLY A 204 -11.21 -7.53 14.79
N ILE A 205 -10.24 -6.96 14.04
CA ILE A 205 -9.74 -7.61 12.82
C ILE A 205 -8.79 -8.78 13.09
N ALA A 206 -8.20 -8.87 14.28
CA ALA A 206 -7.17 -9.87 14.59
C ALA A 206 -7.65 -11.32 14.39
N PRO A 207 -8.83 -11.75 14.89
CA PRO A 207 -9.32 -13.11 14.69
C PRO A 207 -9.94 -13.35 13.29
N ARG A 208 -10.03 -12.34 12.42
CA ARG A 208 -10.61 -12.54 11.07
C ARG A 208 -9.77 -13.52 10.27
N ILE A 209 -10.46 -14.34 9.49
CA ILE A 209 -9.87 -15.39 8.66
C ILE A 209 -10.03 -15.07 7.18
N ASP A 210 -9.02 -15.44 6.38
CA ASP A 210 -9.14 -15.47 4.92
C ASP A 210 -9.95 -16.69 4.43
N LYS A 211 -10.14 -16.82 3.11
CA LYS A 211 -10.86 -17.96 2.51
C LYS A 211 -10.19 -19.33 2.75
N LYS A 212 -8.96 -19.36 3.25
CA LYS A 212 -8.25 -20.58 3.64
C LYS A 212 -8.35 -20.82 5.15
N GLY A 213 -9.20 -20.09 5.88
CA GLY A 213 -9.33 -20.19 7.33
C GLY A 213 -8.14 -19.60 8.09
N GLN A 214 -7.30 -18.79 7.44
CA GLN A 214 -6.04 -18.35 8.02
C GLN A 214 -6.20 -16.96 8.62
N THR A 215 -5.78 -16.80 9.87
CA THR A 215 -5.66 -15.50 10.53
C THR A 215 -4.38 -14.77 10.15
N ALA A 216 -4.25 -13.51 10.60
CA ALA A 216 -3.00 -12.76 10.51
C ALA A 216 -1.82 -13.49 11.18
N LEU A 217 -2.05 -14.24 12.26
CA LEU A 217 -0.99 -15.01 12.94
C LEU A 217 -0.43 -16.13 12.04
N HIS A 218 -1.30 -16.85 11.31
CA HIS A 218 -0.86 -17.81 10.30
C HIS A 218 -0.02 -17.14 9.21
N MET A 219 -0.37 -15.91 8.82
CA MET A 219 0.39 -15.14 7.83
C MET A 219 1.75 -14.70 8.37
N ALA A 220 1.83 -14.24 9.61
CA ALA A 220 3.09 -13.84 10.28
C ALA A 220 4.09 -15.01 10.34
N VAL A 221 3.64 -16.20 10.74
CA VAL A 221 4.47 -17.41 10.76
C VAL A 221 4.97 -17.78 9.35
N LYS A 222 4.13 -17.61 8.32
CA LYS A 222 4.57 -17.82 6.93
C LYS A 222 5.61 -16.78 6.48
N GLY A 223 5.47 -15.55 6.96
CA GLY A 223 6.33 -14.40 6.71
C GLY A 223 7.67 -14.40 7.45
N GLN A 224 7.80 -15.21 8.51
CA GLN A 224 9.01 -15.33 9.35
C GLN A 224 9.32 -14.11 10.23
N SER A 225 8.38 -13.18 10.41
CA SER A 225 8.60 -12.05 11.32
C SER A 225 8.24 -12.44 12.75
N LEU A 226 9.26 -12.75 13.56
CA LEU A 226 9.10 -13.08 14.98
C LEU A 226 8.41 -11.94 15.74
N ALA A 227 8.84 -10.71 15.51
CA ALA A 227 8.28 -9.54 16.19
C ALA A 227 6.77 -9.37 15.93
N VAL A 228 6.31 -9.65 14.71
CA VAL A 228 4.87 -9.64 14.39
C VAL A 228 4.13 -10.80 15.05
N VAL A 229 4.73 -11.99 15.11
CA VAL A 229 4.14 -13.13 15.81
C VAL A 229 3.95 -12.80 17.29
N GLU A 230 4.97 -12.27 17.94
CA GLU A 230 4.94 -11.86 19.34
C GLU A 230 3.90 -10.75 19.58
N GLU A 231 3.79 -9.78 18.68
CA GLU A 231 2.76 -8.74 18.75
C GLU A 231 1.34 -9.32 18.69
N LEU A 232 1.08 -10.18 17.70
CA LEU A 232 -0.24 -10.78 17.51
C LEU A 232 -0.64 -11.71 18.67
N ILE A 233 0.33 -12.44 19.23
CA ILE A 233 0.12 -13.26 20.43
C ILE A 233 -0.16 -12.37 21.64
N ARG A 234 0.59 -11.28 21.84
CA ARG A 234 0.40 -10.39 22.99
C ARG A 234 -1.00 -9.75 23.00
N VAL A 235 -1.49 -9.32 21.84
CA VAL A 235 -2.79 -8.63 21.72
C VAL A 235 -3.96 -9.61 21.83
N ASN A 236 -3.82 -10.87 21.38
CA ASN A 236 -4.88 -11.88 21.45
C ASN A 236 -4.36 -13.27 21.84
N PRO A 237 -3.97 -13.44 23.11
CA PRO A 237 -3.15 -14.55 23.58
C PRO A 237 -3.76 -15.95 23.46
N LEU A 238 -5.08 -16.10 23.65
CA LEU A 238 -5.69 -17.43 23.79
C LEU A 238 -6.67 -17.81 22.68
N SER A 239 -7.33 -16.85 22.04
CA SER A 239 -8.33 -17.15 21.00
C SER A 239 -7.67 -17.54 19.68
N MET A 240 -6.56 -16.91 19.30
CA MET A 240 -5.98 -17.05 17.96
C MET A 240 -4.95 -18.18 17.82
N ILE A 241 -4.24 -18.55 18.88
CA ILE A 241 -3.19 -19.58 18.84
C ILE A 241 -3.75 -20.95 18.42
N ASN A 242 -4.96 -21.26 18.88
CA ASN A 242 -5.63 -22.54 18.64
C ASN A 242 -6.53 -22.55 17.39
N MET A 243 -6.69 -21.41 16.70
CA MET A 243 -7.46 -21.38 15.45
C MET A 243 -6.76 -22.22 14.39
N VAL A 244 -7.56 -23.02 13.68
CA VAL A 244 -7.09 -23.87 12.59
C VAL A 244 -7.49 -23.33 11.23
N ASP A 245 -6.60 -23.50 10.25
CA ASP A 245 -6.92 -23.26 8.86
C ASP A 245 -7.82 -24.36 8.27
N THR A 246 -8.25 -24.21 7.01
CA THR A 246 -9.12 -25.21 6.35
C THR A 246 -8.49 -26.60 6.20
N LYS A 247 -7.21 -26.74 6.51
CA LYS A 247 -6.48 -28.02 6.52
C LYS A 247 -6.22 -28.52 7.95
N GLY A 248 -6.87 -27.94 8.96
CA GLY A 248 -6.70 -28.31 10.36
C GLY A 248 -5.39 -27.84 10.99
N ASN A 249 -4.61 -26.97 10.33
CA ASN A 249 -3.33 -26.53 10.87
C ASN A 249 -3.52 -25.26 11.70
N THR A 250 -3.04 -25.28 12.94
CA THR A 250 -2.79 -24.03 13.68
C THR A 250 -1.54 -23.31 13.13
N SER A 251 -1.35 -22.07 13.56
CA SER A 251 -0.13 -21.30 13.28
C SER A 251 1.14 -22.03 13.74
N LEU A 252 1.11 -22.72 14.89
CA LEU A 252 2.21 -23.55 15.39
C LEU A 252 2.50 -24.77 14.50
N HIS A 253 1.47 -25.45 13.97
CA HIS A 253 1.67 -26.54 13.01
C HIS A 253 2.43 -26.05 11.76
N ILE A 254 2.12 -24.85 11.28
CA ILE A 254 2.83 -24.23 10.16
C ILE A 254 4.29 -23.90 10.54
N ALA A 255 4.52 -23.37 11.74
CA ALA A 255 5.85 -23.03 12.24
C ALA A 255 6.75 -24.27 12.31
N THR A 256 6.27 -25.35 12.93
CA THR A 256 6.99 -26.64 13.04
C THR A 256 7.27 -27.25 11.67
N ARG A 257 6.26 -27.37 10.79
CA ARG A 257 6.45 -27.93 9.45
C ARG A 257 7.46 -27.15 8.60
N LYS A 258 7.59 -25.85 8.83
CA LYS A 258 8.53 -24.98 8.11
C LYS A 258 9.88 -24.77 8.85
N GLY A 259 10.12 -25.48 9.95
CA GLY A 259 11.38 -25.39 10.71
C GLY A 259 11.61 -24.02 11.36
N ARG A 260 10.56 -23.32 11.81
CA ARG A 260 10.67 -21.98 12.40
C ARG A 260 11.02 -22.05 13.89
N ALA A 261 12.25 -22.46 14.22
CA ALA A 261 12.69 -22.73 15.59
C ALA A 261 12.45 -21.57 16.58
N GLN A 262 12.77 -20.33 16.18
CA GLN A 262 12.56 -19.13 17.02
C GLN A 262 11.08 -18.87 17.31
N VAL A 263 10.23 -19.05 16.30
CA VAL A 263 8.77 -18.92 16.47
C VAL A 263 8.29 -19.99 17.43
N ASN A 264 8.67 -21.26 17.23
CA ASN A 264 8.31 -22.34 18.14
C ASN A 264 8.72 -22.06 19.58
N HIS A 265 9.95 -21.58 19.78
CA HIS A 265 10.45 -21.20 21.10
C HIS A 265 9.60 -20.08 21.73
N SER A 266 9.27 -19.04 20.96
CA SER A 266 8.38 -17.96 21.42
C SER A 266 6.99 -18.48 21.83
N TYR A 267 6.40 -19.44 21.10
CA TYR A 267 5.16 -20.09 21.53
C TYR A 267 5.33 -20.84 22.86
N PHE A 268 6.45 -21.55 23.08
CA PHE A 268 6.71 -22.26 24.34
C PHE A 268 6.86 -21.31 25.52
N GLU A 269 7.66 -20.25 25.37
CA GLU A 269 7.84 -19.21 26.39
C GLU A 269 6.50 -18.57 26.75
N PHE A 270 5.70 -18.24 25.74
CA PHE A 270 4.38 -17.65 25.93
C PHE A 270 3.43 -18.58 26.71
N ILE A 271 3.36 -19.86 26.36
CA ILE A 271 2.52 -20.85 27.05
C ILE A 271 2.98 -21.04 28.50
N ASN A 272 4.29 -21.11 28.75
CA ASN A 272 4.86 -21.26 30.09
C ASN A 272 4.57 -20.03 30.97
N GLN A 273 4.67 -18.82 30.41
CA GLN A 273 4.38 -17.61 31.16
C GLN A 273 2.90 -17.54 31.62
N PHE A 274 1.98 -17.99 30.76
CA PHE A 274 0.54 -18.06 31.09
C PHE A 274 0.20 -19.15 32.10
N SER A 275 0.86 -20.32 32.04
CA SER A 275 0.64 -21.39 33.02
C SER A 275 1.10 -20.97 34.43
N HIS A 276 2.21 -20.23 34.54
CA HIS A 276 2.67 -19.67 35.81
C HIS A 276 1.75 -18.57 36.37
N LEU A 277 1.18 -17.71 35.53
CA LEU A 277 0.22 -16.68 35.94
C LEU A 277 -1.06 -17.29 36.52
N CYS A 278 -1.59 -18.38 35.92
CA CYS A 278 -2.75 -19.10 36.45
C CYS A 278 -2.48 -19.82 37.77
N LEU A 279 -1.22 -20.26 38.02
CA LEU A 279 -0.83 -20.91 39.28
C LEU A 279 -0.58 -19.89 40.41
N SER A 280 -0.25 -18.64 40.10
CA SER A 280 -0.03 -17.57 41.09
C SER A 280 -1.31 -16.83 41.53
N ALA A 281 -2.46 -17.14 40.92
CA ALA A 281 -3.74 -16.47 41.17
C ALA A 281 -4.74 -17.33 41.98
N ASN A 282 -4.31 -18.49 42.49
CA ASN A 282 -5.04 -19.36 43.42
C ASN A 282 -4.31 -19.44 44.76
#